data_AF-A0A6G7Y9E9-F1
#
_entry.id   AF-A0A6G7Y9E9-F1
#
_cell.length_a   1.000
_cell.length_b   1.000
_cell.length_c   1.000
_cell.angle_alpha   90.00
_cell.angle_beta   90.00
_cell.angle_gamma   90.00
#
_symmetry.space_group_name_H-M   'P 1'
#
loop_
_entity.id
_entity.type
_entity.pdbx_description
1 polymer ?
#
loop_
_entity_poly.entity_id
_entity_poly.type
_entity_poly.pdbx_seq_one_letter_code
_entity_poly.pdbx_strand_id
1 'polypeptide(L)'
;MPGRLTLGAARRIALAAQGVGRPRPAAVTMRHVQAEIDRVAQFQIDSVNVAVRAHYMPLFTRLGPYDVDLLRRATDRAPRRLFEYWGHAASLIDTRLHPALRWRMDRHRERGDERVAAILADKPDLHGRILAQLADHGALAARAVDNEEVREREHWGWNWSEAKHVLEHLFNTGELSVAGRNTAFERRYDLAHRVLPAAVMDEPALTHAEGYDVLVGRAARALGVADLDALSAYFYLSKEGTLAAIARLQAAGLLEPVTVAGLDAPHWLWHEARRPRTWHACALVSPFDSLTFERGRLERLFGTRYRIEIYVPAAKREFGYYVYLFFLGDAPAARVDLKADRARGVLLVRSAWLEPHAAAEPTALALASELRAMAGWLGLADVVVEPVGTLAATLAASV
;
A
#
# COMPACT_ATOMS: atom_id res chain seq x y z
N MET A 1 -34.25 -9.75 2.44
CA MET A 1 -33.95 -9.09 1.15
C MET A 1 -32.66 -8.30 1.31
N PRO A 2 -31.74 -8.30 0.33
CA PRO A 2 -30.51 -7.53 0.42
C PRO A 2 -30.83 -6.03 0.52
N GLY A 3 -30.04 -5.30 1.32
CA GLY A 3 -30.19 -3.85 1.44
C GLY A 3 -29.89 -3.15 0.10
N ARG A 4 -30.53 -2.02 -0.18
CA ARG A 4 -30.31 -1.25 -1.42
C ARG A 4 -29.56 0.05 -1.11
N LEU A 5 -28.49 0.31 -1.85
CA LEU A 5 -27.69 1.54 -1.77
C LEU A 5 -27.76 2.30 -3.08
N THR A 6 -27.75 3.64 -3.00
CA THR A 6 -27.46 4.47 -4.17
C THR A 6 -25.95 4.49 -4.44
N LEU A 7 -25.54 4.81 -5.67
CA LEU A 7 -24.11 4.93 -6.00
C LEU A 7 -23.41 5.97 -5.11
N GLY A 8 -24.03 7.13 -4.88
CA GLY A 8 -23.50 8.16 -3.97
C GLY A 8 -23.38 7.68 -2.52
N ALA A 9 -24.34 6.89 -2.02
CA ALA A 9 -24.21 6.28 -0.68
C ALA A 9 -23.02 5.31 -0.63
N ALA A 10 -22.84 4.49 -1.66
CA ALA A 10 -21.71 3.56 -1.75
C ALA A 10 -20.35 4.29 -1.77
N ARG A 11 -20.22 5.40 -2.53
CA ARG A 11 -19.02 6.26 -2.55
C ARG A 11 -18.67 6.79 -1.16
N ARG A 12 -19.65 7.36 -0.46
CA ARG A 12 -19.43 7.92 0.88
C ARG A 12 -19.11 6.85 1.92
N ILE A 13 -19.73 5.67 1.84
CA ILE A 13 -19.37 4.51 2.67
C ILE A 13 -17.91 4.12 2.42
N ALA A 14 -17.51 3.99 1.15
CA ALA A 14 -16.14 3.61 0.79
C ALA A 14 -15.10 4.62 1.30
N LEU A 15 -15.35 5.93 1.11
CA LEU A 15 -14.45 6.98 1.61
C LEU A 15 -14.39 7.00 3.14
N ALA A 16 -15.52 6.83 3.83
CA ALA A 16 -15.58 6.80 5.29
C ALA A 16 -14.87 5.58 5.88
N ALA A 17 -14.97 4.41 5.23
CA ALA A 17 -14.26 3.20 5.59
C ALA A 17 -12.75 3.37 5.43
N GLN A 18 -12.31 3.95 4.31
CA GLN A 18 -10.92 4.29 4.02
C GLN A 18 -10.37 5.44 4.88
N GLY A 19 -11.22 6.21 5.57
CA GLY A 19 -10.81 7.30 6.46
C GLY A 19 -10.52 8.63 5.76
N VAL A 20 -10.70 8.69 4.44
CA VAL A 20 -10.46 9.89 3.64
C VAL A 20 -11.62 10.87 3.83
N GLY A 21 -11.36 12.08 4.31
CA GLY A 21 -12.39 13.08 4.66
C GLY A 21 -12.73 13.14 6.16
N ARG A 22 -11.99 12.42 7.01
CA ARG A 22 -12.02 12.65 8.46
C ARG A 22 -11.26 13.93 8.82
N PRO A 23 -11.62 14.61 9.93
CA PRO A 23 -10.82 15.71 10.45
C PRO A 23 -9.38 15.27 10.73
N ARG A 24 -8.42 16.06 10.25
CA ARG A 24 -7.00 15.81 10.49
C ARG A 24 -6.59 16.32 11.88
N PRO A 25 -5.77 15.57 12.63
CA PRO A 25 -5.27 16.05 13.91
C PRO A 25 -4.28 17.20 13.69
N ALA A 26 -4.16 18.12 14.67
CA ALA A 26 -3.14 19.17 14.62
C ALA A 26 -1.71 18.61 14.71
N ALA A 27 -1.54 17.49 15.43
CA ALA A 27 -0.28 16.76 15.52
C ALA A 27 -0.53 15.25 15.37
N VAL A 28 0.18 14.64 14.42
CA VAL A 28 0.10 13.20 14.17
C VAL A 28 0.95 12.45 15.19
N THR A 29 0.41 11.36 15.74
CA THR A 29 1.07 10.54 16.77
C THR A 29 1.02 9.07 16.35
N MET A 30 1.77 8.22 17.06
CA MET A 30 1.74 6.78 16.82
C MET A 30 0.33 6.18 17.03
N ARG A 31 -0.52 6.79 17.87
CA ARG A 31 -1.92 6.38 18.02
C ARG A 31 -2.72 6.60 16.74
N HIS A 32 -2.51 7.74 16.07
CA HIS A 32 -3.14 8.02 14.78
C HIS A 32 -2.63 7.06 13.70
N VAL A 33 -1.32 6.79 13.67
CA VAL A 33 -0.75 5.78 12.75
C VAL A 33 -1.34 4.40 13.00
N GLN A 34 -1.46 3.96 14.25
CA GLN A 34 -2.10 2.68 14.57
C GLN A 34 -3.57 2.65 14.12
N ALA A 35 -4.32 3.74 14.29
CA ALA A 35 -5.70 3.80 13.84
C ALA A 35 -5.84 3.65 12.31
N GLU A 36 -4.85 4.12 11.54
CA GLU A 36 -4.83 3.92 10.08
C GLU A 36 -4.34 2.51 9.70
N ILE A 37 -3.38 1.94 10.42
CA ILE A 37 -3.02 0.51 10.27
C ILE A 37 -4.25 -0.37 10.54
N ASP A 38 -5.00 -0.10 11.61
CA ASP A 38 -6.23 -0.82 11.94
C ASP A 38 -7.29 -0.70 10.85
N ARG A 39 -7.30 0.43 10.13
CA ARG A 39 -8.30 0.78 9.12
C ARG A 39 -8.02 0.14 7.77
N VAL A 40 -6.82 0.32 7.24
CA VAL A 40 -6.49 -0.08 5.87
C VAL A 40 -5.58 -1.30 5.78
N ALA A 41 -5.04 -1.75 6.92
CA ALA A 41 -4.25 -2.97 7.09
C ALA A 41 -2.90 -3.04 6.35
N GLN A 42 -2.73 -2.30 5.25
CA GLN A 42 -1.51 -2.34 4.46
C GLN A 42 -1.21 -1.03 3.73
N PHE A 43 0.08 -0.79 3.47
CA PHE A 43 0.59 0.29 2.64
C PHE A 43 1.51 -0.30 1.57
N GLN A 44 1.12 -0.18 0.29
CA GLN A 44 1.91 -0.73 -0.80
C GLN A 44 3.25 0.00 -0.94
N ILE A 45 4.32 -0.79 -1.02
CA ILE A 45 5.69 -0.31 -1.20
C ILE A 45 5.95 -0.09 -2.69
N ASP A 46 6.54 1.05 -2.99
CA ASP A 46 6.98 1.44 -4.32
C ASP A 46 8.39 2.02 -4.21
N SER A 47 9.26 1.68 -5.17
CA SER A 47 10.63 2.16 -5.25
C SER A 47 10.74 3.52 -5.93
N VAL A 48 9.73 3.88 -6.74
CA VAL A 48 9.67 5.15 -7.45
C VAL A 48 9.58 6.30 -6.44
N ASN A 49 10.43 7.31 -6.62
CA ASN A 49 10.54 8.46 -5.73
C ASN A 49 10.54 9.78 -6.51
N VAL A 50 9.39 10.11 -7.12
CA VAL A 50 9.22 11.34 -7.91
C VAL A 50 8.90 12.53 -7.00
N ALA A 51 7.86 12.41 -6.17
CA ALA A 51 7.57 13.36 -5.09
C ALA A 51 8.00 12.76 -3.74
N VAL A 52 7.36 11.65 -3.37
CA VAL A 52 7.65 10.81 -2.21
C VAL A 52 7.31 9.36 -2.58
N ARG A 53 7.95 8.38 -1.93
CA ARG A 53 7.60 6.96 -2.13
C ARG A 53 6.18 6.68 -1.67
N ALA A 54 5.45 5.86 -2.43
CA ALA A 54 4.02 5.70 -2.28
C ALA A 54 3.55 5.27 -0.88
N HIS A 55 4.29 4.40 -0.18
CA HIS A 55 3.89 3.89 1.15
C HIS A 55 3.81 4.97 2.23
N TYR A 56 4.39 6.16 2.04
CA TYR A 56 4.22 7.27 2.96
C TYR A 56 2.91 8.04 2.75
N MET A 57 2.35 7.99 1.53
CA MET A 57 1.19 8.78 1.15
C MET A 57 -0.10 8.37 1.87
N PRO A 58 -0.42 7.08 2.10
CA PRO A 58 -1.66 6.71 2.77
C PRO A 58 -1.89 7.42 4.11
N LEU A 59 -0.84 7.61 4.90
CA LEU A 59 -0.91 8.38 6.15
C LEU A 59 -1.09 9.87 5.88
N PHE A 60 -0.36 10.46 4.93
CA PHE A 60 -0.54 11.87 4.55
C PHE A 60 -1.98 12.14 4.06
N THR A 61 -2.51 11.30 3.16
CA THR A 61 -3.88 11.37 2.63
C THR A 61 -4.91 11.52 3.76
N ARG A 62 -4.74 10.75 4.83
CA ARG A 62 -5.74 10.58 5.90
C ARG A 62 -5.49 11.50 7.11
N LEU A 63 -4.23 11.82 7.40
CA LEU A 63 -3.80 12.51 8.61
C LEU A 63 -3.19 13.89 8.35
N GLY A 64 -2.87 14.23 7.09
CA GLY A 64 -2.10 15.42 6.73
C GLY A 64 -0.60 15.26 6.97
N PRO A 65 0.16 16.38 7.03
CA PRO A 65 1.58 16.36 7.34
C PRO A 65 1.89 15.60 8.63
N TYR A 66 2.91 14.74 8.58
CA TYR A 66 3.34 13.95 9.73
C TYR A 66 4.85 13.67 9.71
N ASP A 67 5.43 13.38 10.88
CA ASP A 67 6.80 12.87 10.97
C ASP A 67 6.89 11.47 10.34
N VAL A 68 7.58 11.34 9.21
CA VAL A 68 7.75 10.06 8.49
C VAL A 68 8.46 9.00 9.35
N ASP A 69 9.20 9.41 10.38
CA ASP A 69 9.80 8.47 11.32
C ASP A 69 8.75 7.75 12.16
N LEU A 70 7.50 8.23 12.25
CA LEU A 70 6.41 7.45 12.84
C LEU A 70 6.16 6.15 12.05
N LEU A 71 6.11 6.23 10.72
CA LEU A 71 5.94 5.03 9.89
C LEU A 71 7.19 4.15 9.97
N ARG A 72 8.39 4.75 9.95
CA ARG A 72 9.64 3.98 10.10
C ARG A 72 9.73 3.30 11.45
N ARG A 73 9.34 3.94 12.56
CA ARG A 73 9.29 3.30 13.89
C ARG A 73 8.25 2.18 13.94
N ALA A 74 7.09 2.35 13.30
CA ALA A 74 6.05 1.32 13.22
C ALA A 74 6.52 0.07 12.46
N THR A 75 7.40 0.24 11.48
CA THR A 75 7.98 -0.85 10.70
C THR A 75 9.26 -1.40 11.32
N ASP A 76 10.25 -0.57 11.68
CA ASP A 76 11.65 -0.97 11.93
C ASP A 76 11.99 -1.18 13.41
N ARG A 77 11.15 -0.75 14.36
CA ARG A 77 11.43 -0.78 15.80
C ARG A 77 10.44 -1.66 16.56
N ALA A 78 10.95 -2.40 17.53
CA ALA A 78 10.11 -3.18 18.45
C ALA A 78 9.38 -2.25 19.46
N PRO A 79 8.12 -2.56 19.84
CA PRO A 79 7.25 -3.57 19.24
C PRO A 79 6.78 -3.12 17.84
N ARG A 80 7.00 -3.95 16.82
CA ARG A 80 6.61 -3.64 15.44
C ARG A 80 5.09 -3.69 15.30
N ARG A 81 4.56 -2.77 14.50
CA ARG A 81 3.14 -2.66 14.13
C ARG A 81 2.91 -3.09 12.69
N LEU A 82 3.95 -2.97 11.86
CA LEU A 82 3.95 -3.35 10.45
C LEU A 82 5.14 -4.27 10.15
N PHE A 83 4.96 -5.19 9.21
CA PHE A 83 6.03 -5.99 8.61
C PHE A 83 5.92 -5.96 7.08
N GLU A 84 7.04 -6.15 6.38
CA GLU A 84 7.00 -6.25 4.91
C GLU A 84 6.67 -7.67 4.47
N TYR A 85 5.63 -7.84 3.65
CA TYR A 85 5.32 -9.11 2.98
C TYR A 85 4.41 -8.91 1.75
N TRP A 86 3.94 -10.00 1.15
CA TRP A 86 3.06 -9.99 -0.03
C TRP A 86 1.58 -9.82 0.37
N GLY A 87 1.07 -8.60 0.21
CA GLY A 87 -0.34 -8.22 0.32
C GLY A 87 -0.99 -8.03 -1.06
N HIS A 88 -1.51 -6.84 -1.37
CA HIS A 88 -1.86 -6.46 -2.75
C HIS A 88 -0.64 -6.43 -3.67
N ALA A 89 0.55 -6.21 -3.12
CA ALA A 89 1.85 -6.37 -3.75
C ALA A 89 2.88 -6.49 -2.62
N ALA A 90 4.14 -6.10 -2.83
CA ALA A 90 5.02 -5.82 -1.69
C ALA A 90 4.42 -4.68 -0.86
N SER A 91 4.08 -4.96 0.40
CA SER A 91 3.37 -4.03 1.28
C SER A 91 3.98 -4.03 2.68
N LEU A 92 3.87 -2.90 3.36
CA LEU A 92 3.92 -2.85 4.83
C LEU A 92 2.54 -3.29 5.34
N ILE A 93 2.45 -4.42 6.03
CA ILE A 93 1.20 -5.06 6.46
C ILE A 93 1.15 -5.06 7.98
N ASP A 94 -0.04 -4.87 8.56
CA ASP A 94 -0.30 -5.07 9.98
C ASP A 94 0.22 -6.44 10.47
N THR A 95 1.08 -6.43 11.49
CA THR A 95 1.71 -7.66 12.02
C THR A 95 0.68 -8.69 12.46
N ARG A 96 -0.51 -8.28 12.92
CA ARG A 96 -1.59 -9.20 13.32
C ARG A 96 -2.15 -10.04 12.17
N LEU A 97 -1.82 -9.70 10.92
CA LEU A 97 -2.22 -10.49 9.74
C LEU A 97 -1.20 -11.53 9.33
N HIS A 98 -0.05 -11.59 10.00
CA HIS A 98 0.96 -12.61 9.73
C HIS A 98 0.40 -14.05 9.82
N PRO A 99 -0.35 -14.47 10.86
CA PRO A 99 -0.92 -15.82 10.93
C PRO A 99 -1.81 -16.18 9.73
N ALA A 100 -2.62 -15.22 9.26
CA ALA A 100 -3.50 -15.38 8.10
C ALA A 100 -2.74 -15.40 6.75
N LEU A 101 -1.45 -15.09 6.74
CA LEU A 101 -0.57 -15.10 5.57
C LEU A 101 0.39 -16.31 5.56
N ARG A 102 0.50 -17.08 6.65
CA ARG A 102 1.41 -18.24 6.75
C ARG A 102 1.16 -19.30 5.67
N TRP A 103 -0.09 -19.51 5.24
CA TRP A 103 -0.39 -20.43 4.13
C TRP A 103 0.30 -20.05 2.81
N ARG A 104 0.61 -18.75 2.58
CA ARG A 104 1.40 -18.33 1.41
C ARG A 104 2.85 -18.77 1.54
N MET A 105 3.40 -18.67 2.75
CA MET A 105 4.75 -19.12 3.07
C MET A 105 4.87 -20.64 2.92
N ASP A 106 3.86 -21.39 3.39
CA ASP A 106 3.77 -22.84 3.20
C ASP A 106 3.70 -23.20 1.71
N ARG A 107 2.85 -22.53 0.94
CA ARG A 107 2.79 -22.71 -0.52
C ARG A 107 4.13 -22.43 -1.21
N HIS A 108 4.89 -21.44 -0.74
CA HIS A 108 6.23 -21.17 -1.26
C HIS A 108 7.22 -22.30 -0.92
N ARG A 109 7.12 -22.89 0.29
CA ARG A 109 7.91 -24.08 0.66
C ARG A 109 7.54 -25.28 -0.20
N GLU A 110 6.26 -25.59 -0.32
CA GLU A 110 5.75 -26.74 -1.07
C GLU A 110 6.09 -26.68 -2.56
N ARG A 111 5.98 -25.49 -3.17
CA ARG A 111 6.33 -25.28 -4.58
C ARG A 111 7.84 -25.39 -4.82
N GLY A 112 8.65 -25.02 -3.82
CA GLY A 112 10.09 -24.88 -3.98
C GLY A 112 10.49 -23.76 -4.95
N ASP A 113 11.80 -23.65 -5.16
CA ASP A 113 12.41 -22.77 -6.15
C ASP A 113 13.58 -23.52 -6.82
N GLU A 114 13.41 -23.90 -8.08
CA GLU A 114 14.38 -24.71 -8.84
C GLU A 114 15.77 -24.07 -8.88
N ARG A 115 15.82 -22.72 -8.97
CA ARG A 115 17.09 -22.00 -9.01
C ARG A 115 17.77 -22.08 -7.65
N VAL A 116 17.02 -21.92 -6.57
CA VAL A 116 17.55 -22.06 -5.20
C VAL A 116 17.98 -23.49 -4.93
N ALA A 117 17.20 -24.49 -5.39
CA ALA A 117 17.58 -25.90 -5.28
C ALA A 117 18.90 -26.19 -6.00
N ALA A 118 19.11 -25.66 -7.21
CA ALA A 118 20.38 -25.77 -7.94
C ALA A 118 21.54 -25.08 -7.20
N ILE A 119 21.31 -23.86 -6.67
CA ILE A 119 22.31 -23.13 -5.87
C ILE A 119 22.70 -23.94 -4.63
N LEU A 120 21.74 -24.51 -3.91
CA LEU A 120 21.98 -25.28 -2.69
C LEU A 120 22.56 -26.67 -2.96
N ALA A 121 22.32 -27.26 -4.14
CA ALA A 121 23.00 -28.49 -4.54
C ALA A 121 24.50 -28.26 -4.81
N ASP A 122 24.85 -27.10 -5.40
CA ASP A 122 26.24 -26.67 -5.62
C ASP A 122 26.89 -26.18 -4.30
N LYS A 123 26.12 -25.53 -3.44
CA LYS A 123 26.57 -24.89 -2.19
C LYS A 123 25.70 -25.28 -1.00
N PRO A 124 25.81 -26.52 -0.48
CA PRO A 124 24.92 -27.04 0.55
C PRO A 124 24.94 -26.22 1.86
N ASP A 125 26.09 -25.64 2.21
CA ASP A 125 26.23 -24.85 3.45
C ASP A 125 25.75 -23.39 3.34
N LEU A 126 25.30 -22.94 2.16
CA LEU A 126 24.95 -21.52 1.95
C LEU A 126 23.75 -21.11 2.79
N HIS A 127 22.71 -21.95 2.89
CA HIS A 127 21.54 -21.68 3.71
C HIS A 127 21.91 -21.49 5.18
N GLY A 128 22.64 -22.46 5.76
CA GLY A 128 23.08 -22.40 7.15
C GLY A 128 23.97 -21.19 7.45
N ARG A 129 24.89 -20.84 6.53
CA ARG A 129 25.73 -19.65 6.69
C ARG A 129 24.97 -18.34 6.64
N ILE A 130 23.98 -18.20 5.77
CA ILE A 130 23.13 -17.01 5.73
C ILE A 130 22.42 -16.84 7.08
N LEU A 131 21.84 -17.92 7.62
CA LEU A 131 21.17 -17.88 8.92
C LEU A 131 22.14 -17.54 10.05
N ALA A 132 23.36 -18.10 10.06
CA ALA A 132 24.39 -17.81 11.04
C ALA A 132 24.85 -16.34 10.97
N GLN A 133 25.16 -15.81 9.78
CA GLN A 133 25.55 -14.41 9.61
C GLN A 133 24.47 -13.45 10.13
N LEU A 134 23.19 -13.73 9.85
CA LEU A 134 22.07 -12.93 10.36
C LEU A 134 21.88 -13.09 11.88
N ALA A 135 22.13 -14.28 12.43
CA ALA A 135 22.12 -14.51 13.87
C ALA A 135 23.20 -13.69 14.59
N ASP A 136 24.40 -13.59 14.01
CA ASP A 136 25.55 -12.93 14.63
C ASP A 136 25.54 -11.40 14.43
N HIS A 137 25.24 -10.94 13.21
CA HIS A 137 25.35 -9.52 12.84
C HIS A 137 24.01 -8.78 12.85
N GLY A 138 22.89 -9.50 13.02
CA GLY A 138 21.54 -8.96 12.89
C GLY A 138 21.19 -8.63 11.44
N ALA A 139 20.35 -7.61 11.23
CA ALA A 139 19.76 -7.32 9.95
C ALA A 139 20.75 -6.87 8.84
N LEU A 140 20.91 -7.70 7.79
CA LEU A 140 21.82 -7.47 6.67
C LEU A 140 21.07 -7.27 5.34
N ALA A 141 21.57 -6.38 4.48
CA ALA A 141 21.15 -6.33 3.09
C ALA A 141 21.84 -7.45 2.29
N ALA A 142 21.28 -7.86 1.15
CA ALA A 142 21.85 -8.95 0.34
C ALA A 142 23.33 -8.72 -0.03
N ARG A 143 23.76 -7.46 -0.21
CA ARG A 143 25.16 -7.10 -0.49
C ARG A 143 26.10 -7.16 0.70
N ALA A 144 25.55 -7.24 1.91
CA ALA A 144 26.30 -7.32 3.17
C ALA A 144 26.28 -8.74 3.76
N VAL A 145 25.42 -9.60 3.21
CA VAL A 145 25.54 -11.05 3.38
C VAL A 145 26.77 -11.46 2.57
N ASP A 146 27.82 -11.76 3.32
CA ASP A 146 29.21 -12.03 2.92
C ASP A 146 30.05 -10.83 2.41
N ASN A 147 30.87 -10.24 3.29
CA ASN A 147 31.99 -9.32 2.97
C ASN A 147 33.21 -9.47 3.90
N GLU A 148 33.26 -10.45 4.82
CA GLU A 148 34.36 -10.54 5.79
C GLU A 148 35.42 -11.59 5.45
N GLU A 149 35.16 -12.52 4.53
CA GLU A 149 36.16 -13.50 4.09
C GLU A 149 36.54 -13.31 2.62
N VAL A 150 37.70 -12.67 2.42
CA VAL A 150 38.65 -13.03 1.37
C VAL A 150 38.32 -12.54 -0.06
N ARG A 151 38.87 -11.35 -0.39
CA ARG A 151 39.39 -11.02 -1.73
C ARG A 151 40.68 -11.84 -2.00
N GLU A 152 40.63 -13.17 -2.02
CA GLU A 152 41.73 -13.96 -2.59
C GLU A 152 41.47 -14.15 -4.08
N ARG A 153 42.42 -13.62 -4.84
CA ARG A 153 42.49 -13.66 -6.29
C ARG A 153 42.89 -15.06 -6.73
N GLU A 154 41.96 -16.01 -6.68
CA GLU A 154 42.03 -17.27 -7.44
C GLU A 154 40.69 -18.01 -7.24
N HIS A 155 39.66 -17.54 -7.95
CA HIS A 155 38.33 -18.18 -8.07
C HIS A 155 37.64 -18.66 -6.77
N TRP A 156 37.27 -17.78 -5.84
CA TRP A 156 36.19 -18.14 -4.88
C TRP A 156 35.42 -16.94 -4.29
N GLY A 157 34.70 -16.20 -5.15
CA GLY A 157 33.82 -15.11 -4.73
C GLY A 157 32.36 -15.55 -4.75
N TRP A 158 31.64 -15.40 -3.64
CA TRP A 158 30.19 -15.52 -3.59
C TRP A 158 29.55 -14.68 -4.69
N ASN A 159 28.76 -15.32 -5.55
CA ASN A 159 27.97 -14.57 -6.49
C ASN A 159 26.84 -13.91 -5.69
N TRP A 160 26.93 -12.59 -5.47
CA TRP A 160 25.90 -11.79 -4.82
C TRP A 160 24.49 -12.07 -5.36
N SER A 161 24.37 -12.43 -6.64
CA SER A 161 23.08 -12.81 -7.22
C SER A 161 22.51 -14.10 -6.60
N GLU A 162 23.34 -15.10 -6.26
CA GLU A 162 22.92 -16.36 -5.65
C GLU A 162 22.49 -16.18 -4.19
N ALA A 163 23.29 -15.48 -3.38
CA ALA A 163 22.94 -15.16 -1.99
C ALA A 163 21.62 -14.37 -1.94
N LYS A 164 21.43 -13.44 -2.88
CA LYS A 164 20.16 -12.72 -3.05
C LYS A 164 18.99 -13.65 -3.36
N HIS A 165 19.16 -14.64 -4.24
CA HIS A 165 18.10 -15.62 -4.53
C HIS A 165 17.73 -16.45 -3.31
N VAL A 166 18.72 -16.91 -2.54
CA VAL A 166 18.45 -17.66 -1.30
C VAL A 166 17.75 -16.76 -0.27
N LEU A 167 18.21 -15.51 -0.06
CA LEU A 167 17.54 -14.56 0.83
C LEU A 167 16.09 -14.27 0.43
N GLU A 168 15.82 -14.07 -0.86
CA GLU A 168 14.46 -13.85 -1.37
C GLU A 168 13.58 -15.09 -1.17
N HIS A 169 14.14 -16.30 -1.34
CA HIS A 169 13.43 -17.54 -1.04
C HIS A 169 13.10 -17.67 0.44
N LEU A 170 14.07 -17.49 1.34
CA LEU A 170 13.86 -17.57 2.78
C LEU A 170 12.89 -16.50 3.30
N PHE A 171 12.85 -15.34 2.65
CA PHE A 171 11.83 -14.32 2.88
C PHE A 171 10.44 -14.79 2.43
N ASN A 172 10.33 -15.38 1.24
CA ASN A 172 9.06 -15.89 0.71
C ASN A 172 8.48 -17.02 1.56
N THR A 173 9.35 -17.90 2.08
CA THR A 173 8.99 -18.99 3.02
C THR A 173 8.84 -18.50 4.46
N GLY A 174 9.12 -17.25 4.78
CA GLY A 174 8.93 -16.69 6.12
C GLY A 174 9.96 -17.16 7.17
N GLU A 175 11.05 -17.80 6.76
CA GLU A 175 12.20 -18.03 7.65
C GLU A 175 12.92 -16.71 7.98
N LEU A 176 12.97 -15.81 6.98
CA LEU A 176 13.45 -14.44 7.14
C LEU A 176 12.31 -13.43 7.00
N SER A 177 12.49 -12.27 7.61
CA SER A 177 11.63 -11.11 7.42
C SER A 177 12.47 -9.87 7.14
N VAL A 178 11.82 -8.79 6.69
CA VAL A 178 12.50 -7.52 6.41
C VAL A 178 12.52 -6.68 7.68
N ALA A 179 13.70 -6.51 8.25
CA ALA A 179 13.92 -5.68 9.43
C ALA A 179 13.91 -4.17 9.12
N GLY A 180 13.97 -3.80 7.84
CA GLY A 180 13.84 -2.42 7.36
C GLY A 180 14.48 -2.28 6.00
N ARG A 181 14.60 -1.04 5.51
CA ARG A 181 15.31 -0.74 4.26
C ARG A 181 16.45 0.25 4.52
N ASN A 182 17.56 0.08 3.81
CA ASN A 182 18.67 1.02 3.88
C ASN A 182 18.40 2.30 3.05
N THR A 183 19.36 3.22 3.01
CA THR A 183 19.25 4.50 2.27
C THR A 183 19.09 4.28 0.75
N ALA A 184 19.70 3.24 0.20
CA ALA A 184 19.54 2.79 -1.19
C ALA A 184 18.22 2.04 -1.43
N PHE A 185 17.36 1.93 -0.41
CA PHE A 185 16.06 1.25 -0.44
C PHE A 185 16.12 -0.27 -0.61
N GLU A 186 17.28 -0.88 -0.37
CA GLU A 186 17.42 -2.34 -0.36
C GLU A 186 16.84 -2.90 0.95
N ARG A 187 16.21 -4.07 0.85
CA ARG A 187 15.76 -4.83 2.03
C ARG A 187 16.96 -5.18 2.91
N ARG A 188 16.78 -5.04 4.21
CA ARG A 188 17.62 -5.65 5.23
C ARG A 188 16.84 -6.82 5.80
N TYR A 189 17.34 -8.03 5.57
CA TYR A 189 16.76 -9.27 6.06
C TYR A 189 17.27 -9.56 7.46
N ASP A 190 16.45 -10.19 8.29
CA ASP A 190 16.82 -10.72 9.60
C ASP A 190 15.92 -11.95 9.87
N LEU A 191 16.26 -12.74 10.89
CA LEU A 191 15.49 -13.90 11.30
C LEU A 191 14.06 -13.48 11.65
N ALA A 192 13.06 -14.19 11.15
CA ALA A 192 11.66 -13.77 11.29
C ALA A 192 11.25 -13.54 12.76
N HIS A 193 11.73 -14.36 13.69
CA HIS A 193 11.45 -14.25 15.14
C HIS A 193 12.12 -13.04 15.82
N ARG A 194 13.15 -12.42 15.21
CA ARG A 194 13.76 -11.17 15.69
C ARG A 194 13.02 -9.93 15.17
N VAL A 195 12.31 -10.08 14.05
CA VAL A 195 11.57 -9.00 13.40
C VAL A 195 10.15 -8.94 13.95
N LEU A 196 9.40 -10.03 13.86
CA LEU A 196 7.99 -10.07 14.21
C LEU A 196 7.78 -10.12 15.73
N PRO A 197 6.72 -9.49 16.27
CA PRO A 197 6.40 -9.60 17.68
C PRO A 197 6.20 -11.06 18.11
N ALA A 198 6.77 -11.47 19.25
CA ALA A 198 6.64 -12.84 19.78
C ALA A 198 5.16 -13.26 19.90
N ALA A 199 4.30 -12.38 20.43
CA ALA A 199 2.87 -12.61 20.54
C ALA A 199 2.17 -12.96 19.20
N VAL A 200 2.71 -12.52 18.06
CA VAL A 200 2.21 -12.84 16.71
C VAL A 200 2.82 -14.13 16.17
N MET A 201 4.07 -14.43 16.54
CA MET A 201 4.75 -15.67 16.16
C MET A 201 4.15 -16.87 16.90
N ASP A 202 3.80 -16.68 18.17
CA ASP A 202 3.26 -17.71 19.06
C ASP A 202 1.77 -18.00 18.79
N GLU A 203 1.09 -17.19 17.97
CA GLU A 203 -0.28 -17.51 17.55
C GLU A 203 -0.34 -18.85 16.80
N PRO A 204 -1.38 -19.67 17.06
CA PRO A 204 -1.56 -20.94 16.40
C PRO A 204 -1.68 -20.75 14.88
N ALA A 205 -1.27 -21.77 14.13
CA ALA A 205 -1.47 -21.77 12.69
C ALA A 205 -2.97 -21.75 12.37
N LEU A 206 -3.38 -20.84 11.49
CA LEU A 206 -4.72 -20.83 10.93
C LEU A 206 -4.78 -21.84 9.79
N THR A 207 -5.92 -22.52 9.67
CA THR A 207 -6.24 -23.23 8.44
C THR A 207 -6.32 -22.24 7.27
N HIS A 208 -6.16 -22.76 6.05
CA HIS A 208 -6.27 -21.93 4.84
C HIS A 208 -7.63 -21.19 4.76
N ALA A 209 -8.72 -21.84 5.20
CA ALA A 209 -10.05 -21.25 5.23
C ALA A 209 -10.16 -20.09 6.23
N GLU A 210 -9.65 -20.27 7.46
CA GLU A 210 -9.63 -19.23 8.49
C GLU A 210 -8.77 -18.03 8.08
N GLY A 211 -7.61 -18.30 7.45
CA GLY A 211 -6.76 -17.25 6.91
C GLY A 211 -7.48 -16.39 5.86
N TYR A 212 -8.27 -17.03 4.98
CA TYR A 212 -9.13 -16.31 4.03
C TYR A 212 -10.22 -15.50 4.73
N ASP A 213 -10.86 -16.03 5.77
CA ASP A 213 -11.90 -15.30 6.52
C ASP A 213 -11.34 -14.03 7.16
N VAL A 214 -10.14 -14.13 7.77
CA VAL A 214 -9.44 -12.98 8.35
C VAL A 214 -9.12 -11.94 7.27
N LEU A 215 -8.49 -12.34 6.16
CA LEU A 215 -8.07 -11.41 5.12
C LEU A 215 -9.26 -10.75 4.39
N VAL A 216 -10.31 -11.51 4.08
CA VAL A 216 -11.53 -10.99 3.43
C VAL A 216 -12.29 -10.08 4.40
N GLY A 217 -12.39 -10.43 5.69
CA GLY A 217 -12.98 -9.56 6.71
C GLY A 217 -12.22 -8.23 6.84
N ARG A 218 -10.88 -8.26 6.83
CA ARG A 218 -10.06 -7.04 6.83
C ARG A 218 -10.24 -6.20 5.57
N ALA A 219 -10.30 -6.82 4.40
CA ALA A 219 -10.57 -6.13 3.14
C ALA A 219 -11.96 -5.47 3.15
N ALA A 220 -12.99 -6.19 3.58
CA ALA A 220 -14.36 -5.67 3.66
C ALA A 220 -14.47 -4.47 4.61
N ARG A 221 -13.85 -4.56 5.79
CA ARG A 221 -13.81 -3.44 6.76
C ARG A 221 -13.12 -2.20 6.17
N ALA A 222 -12.01 -2.37 5.45
CA ALA A 222 -11.27 -1.27 4.84
C ALA A 222 -12.02 -0.63 3.66
N LEU A 223 -12.73 -1.45 2.86
CA LEU A 223 -13.44 -1.02 1.66
C LEU A 223 -14.87 -0.51 1.94
N GLY A 224 -15.46 -0.90 3.07
CA GLY A 224 -16.82 -0.57 3.49
C GLY A 224 -17.88 -1.36 2.71
N VAL A 225 -17.96 -1.14 1.39
CA VAL A 225 -18.87 -1.83 0.47
C VAL A 225 -18.11 -2.30 -0.77
N ALA A 226 -18.03 -3.60 -1.04
CA ALA A 226 -17.17 -4.13 -2.08
C ALA A 226 -17.82 -5.29 -2.85
N ASP A 227 -17.44 -5.45 -4.11
CA ASP A 227 -17.73 -6.63 -4.90
C ASP A 227 -16.61 -7.68 -4.74
N LEU A 228 -16.78 -8.82 -5.40
CA LEU A 228 -15.83 -9.94 -5.33
C LEU A 228 -14.44 -9.54 -5.84
N ASP A 229 -14.39 -8.75 -6.92
CA ASP A 229 -13.14 -8.32 -7.53
C ASP A 229 -12.35 -7.44 -6.57
N ALA A 230 -13.02 -6.48 -5.90
CA ALA A 230 -12.37 -5.62 -4.92
C ALA A 230 -11.92 -6.36 -3.66
N LEU A 231 -12.74 -7.29 -3.15
CA LEU A 231 -12.39 -8.11 -1.98
C LEU A 231 -11.20 -9.03 -2.26
N SER A 232 -11.22 -9.72 -3.40
CA SER A 232 -10.14 -10.62 -3.80
C SER A 232 -8.85 -9.87 -4.14
N ALA A 233 -8.95 -8.72 -4.81
CA ALA A 233 -7.80 -7.91 -5.16
C ALA A 233 -7.06 -7.35 -3.94
N TYR A 234 -7.76 -7.01 -2.85
CA TYR A 234 -7.16 -6.31 -1.70
C TYR A 234 -5.92 -7.03 -1.14
N PHE A 235 -5.93 -8.36 -1.09
CA PHE A 235 -4.77 -9.17 -0.69
C PHE A 235 -4.31 -10.14 -1.78
N TYR A 236 -4.69 -9.94 -3.05
CA TYR A 236 -4.43 -10.90 -4.16
C TYR A 236 -4.78 -12.34 -3.79
N LEU A 237 -6.04 -12.55 -3.41
CA LEU A 237 -6.64 -13.85 -3.11
C LEU A 237 -7.28 -14.47 -4.35
N SER A 238 -7.45 -15.79 -4.35
CA SER A 238 -8.25 -16.43 -5.39
C SER A 238 -9.73 -16.05 -5.24
N LYS A 239 -10.44 -15.90 -6.37
CA LYS A 239 -11.89 -15.60 -6.35
C LYS A 239 -12.69 -16.71 -5.67
N GLU A 240 -12.33 -17.96 -5.90
CA GLU A 240 -12.97 -19.14 -5.28
C GLU A 240 -12.85 -19.11 -3.75
N GLY A 241 -11.64 -18.96 -3.22
CA GLY A 241 -11.44 -18.89 -1.77
C GLY A 241 -12.10 -17.64 -1.17
N THR A 242 -12.09 -16.52 -1.91
CA THR A 242 -12.77 -15.29 -1.49
C THR A 242 -14.29 -15.49 -1.40
N LEU A 243 -14.91 -16.17 -2.36
CA LEU A 243 -16.34 -16.51 -2.32
C LEU A 243 -16.69 -17.42 -1.13
N ALA A 244 -15.86 -18.42 -0.85
CA ALA A 244 -16.06 -19.30 0.29
C ALA A 244 -15.99 -18.53 1.62
N ALA A 245 -15.04 -17.59 1.75
CA ALA A 245 -14.93 -16.73 2.92
C ALA A 245 -16.09 -15.74 3.04
N ILE A 246 -16.53 -15.14 1.92
CA ILE A 246 -17.74 -14.31 1.89
C ILE A 246 -18.93 -15.09 2.45
N ALA A 247 -19.16 -16.33 2.00
CA ALA A 247 -20.28 -17.15 2.48
C ALA A 247 -20.22 -17.39 4.00
N ARG A 248 -19.03 -17.71 4.56
CA ARG A 248 -18.84 -17.89 6.01
C ARG A 248 -19.04 -16.59 6.79
N LEU A 249 -18.47 -15.48 6.31
CA LEU A 249 -18.62 -14.16 6.93
C LEU A 249 -20.07 -13.66 6.88
N GLN A 250 -20.82 -13.98 5.82
CA GLN A 250 -22.25 -13.70 5.75
C GLN A 250 -23.04 -14.55 6.76
N ALA A 251 -22.73 -15.85 6.87
CA ALA A 251 -23.35 -16.72 7.86
C ALA A 251 -23.07 -16.26 9.31
N ALA A 252 -21.88 -15.69 9.55
CA ALA A 252 -21.49 -15.10 10.83
C ALA A 252 -22.07 -13.67 11.07
N GLY A 253 -22.83 -13.10 10.13
CA GLY A 253 -23.40 -11.76 10.24
C GLY A 253 -22.39 -10.61 10.11
N LEU A 254 -21.18 -10.88 9.61
CA LEU A 254 -20.11 -9.89 9.42
C LEU A 254 -20.18 -9.21 8.04
N LEU A 255 -20.82 -9.85 7.07
CA LEU A 255 -21.10 -9.29 5.74
C LEU A 255 -22.58 -9.29 5.42
N GLU A 256 -23.08 -8.14 4.98
CA GLU A 256 -24.45 -7.96 4.52
C GLU A 256 -24.48 -7.91 2.97
N PRO A 257 -25.24 -8.79 2.29
CA PRO A 257 -25.42 -8.65 0.84
C PRO A 257 -26.24 -7.39 0.54
N VAL A 258 -25.77 -6.59 -0.41
CA VAL A 258 -26.42 -5.35 -0.84
C VAL A 258 -26.43 -5.22 -2.36
N THR A 259 -27.40 -4.47 -2.88
CA THR A 259 -27.40 -4.00 -4.27
C THR A 259 -26.97 -2.53 -4.30
N VAL A 260 -26.18 -2.15 -5.30
CA VAL A 260 -25.77 -0.75 -5.51
C VAL A 260 -26.37 -0.29 -6.84
N ALA A 261 -27.17 0.78 -6.80
CA ALA A 261 -27.82 1.30 -8.01
C ALA A 261 -26.79 1.65 -9.10
N GLY A 262 -26.99 1.13 -10.30
CA GLY A 262 -26.10 1.32 -11.45
C GLY A 262 -24.96 0.32 -11.56
N LEU A 263 -24.85 -0.65 -10.63
CA LEU A 263 -23.85 -1.72 -10.67
C LEU A 263 -24.54 -3.08 -10.62
N ASP A 264 -24.20 -3.95 -11.58
CA ASP A 264 -24.86 -5.27 -11.72
C ASP A 264 -24.24 -6.36 -10.85
N ALA A 265 -22.96 -6.20 -10.46
CA ALA A 265 -22.26 -7.18 -9.65
C ALA A 265 -22.85 -7.26 -8.22
N PRO A 266 -22.86 -8.45 -7.59
CA PRO A 266 -23.15 -8.56 -6.17
C PRO A 266 -22.15 -7.75 -5.34
N HIS A 267 -22.66 -7.05 -4.32
CA HIS A 267 -21.86 -6.29 -3.37
C HIS A 267 -22.13 -6.77 -1.95
N TRP A 268 -21.13 -6.61 -1.09
CA TRP A 268 -21.21 -6.90 0.33
C TRP A 268 -20.80 -5.66 1.12
N LEU A 269 -21.57 -5.37 2.14
CA LEU A 269 -21.35 -4.29 3.08
C LEU A 269 -20.80 -4.89 4.38
N TRP A 270 -19.72 -4.30 4.90
CA TRP A 270 -19.24 -4.63 6.25
C TRP A 270 -20.30 -4.25 7.29
N HIS A 271 -20.63 -5.15 8.21
CA HIS A 271 -21.74 -4.96 9.16
C HIS A 271 -21.64 -3.66 10.00
N GLU A 272 -20.42 -3.19 10.30
CA GLU A 272 -20.18 -1.93 11.04
C GLU A 272 -19.83 -0.74 10.13
N ALA A 273 -20.02 -0.86 8.81
CA ALA A 273 -19.70 0.22 7.89
C ALA A 273 -20.54 1.47 8.22
N ARG A 274 -19.87 2.61 8.40
CA ARG A 274 -20.55 3.90 8.55
C ARG A 274 -21.33 4.22 7.29
N ARG A 275 -22.58 4.66 7.43
CA ARG A 275 -23.48 5.04 6.32
C ARG A 275 -23.78 6.55 6.34
N PRO A 276 -22.77 7.42 6.12
CA PRO A 276 -22.96 8.86 6.26
C PRO A 276 -23.87 9.44 5.16
N ARG A 277 -24.74 10.39 5.54
CA ARG A 277 -25.59 11.13 4.60
C ARG A 277 -24.79 12.12 3.76
N THR A 278 -23.81 12.77 4.39
CA THR A 278 -22.86 13.71 3.76
C THR A 278 -21.44 13.29 4.10
N TRP A 279 -20.52 13.52 3.17
CA TRP A 279 -19.10 13.21 3.35
C TRP A 279 -18.29 14.13 2.46
N HIS A 280 -17.25 14.75 3.01
CA HIS A 280 -16.47 15.76 2.31
C HIS A 280 -14.99 15.38 2.39
N ALA A 281 -14.54 14.60 1.40
CA ALA A 281 -13.12 14.38 1.19
C ALA A 281 -12.48 15.66 0.63
N CYS A 282 -11.25 15.92 1.06
CA CYS A 282 -10.32 16.86 0.46
C CYS A 282 -8.93 16.23 0.66
N ALA A 283 -8.44 15.52 -0.35
CA ALA A 283 -7.21 14.74 -0.18
C ALA A 283 -6.52 14.43 -1.51
N LEU A 284 -5.18 14.53 -1.49
CA LEU A 284 -4.31 13.96 -2.51
C LEU A 284 -4.10 12.46 -2.25
N VAL A 285 -4.29 11.64 -3.28
CA VAL A 285 -4.27 10.17 -3.19
C VAL A 285 -3.29 9.63 -4.21
N SER A 286 -2.29 8.89 -3.72
CA SER A 286 -1.27 8.27 -4.58
C SER A 286 -1.84 7.12 -5.42
N PRO A 287 -1.19 6.78 -6.56
CA PRO A 287 -1.61 5.67 -7.41
C PRO A 287 -1.68 4.32 -6.70
N PHE A 288 -0.93 4.12 -5.61
CA PHE A 288 -0.84 2.85 -4.89
C PHE A 288 -1.58 2.87 -3.55
N ASP A 289 -2.40 3.89 -3.30
CA ASP A 289 -3.29 3.90 -2.13
C ASP A 289 -4.40 2.85 -2.28
N SER A 290 -4.81 2.23 -1.17
CA SER A 290 -5.91 1.25 -1.14
C SER A 290 -7.26 1.79 -1.60
N LEU A 291 -7.43 3.12 -1.61
CA LEU A 291 -8.60 3.75 -2.22
C LEU A 291 -8.61 3.64 -3.76
N THR A 292 -7.45 3.50 -4.41
CA THR A 292 -7.35 3.60 -5.87
C THR A 292 -6.73 2.39 -6.55
N PHE A 293 -5.97 1.53 -5.85
CA PHE A 293 -5.18 0.47 -6.51
C PHE A 293 -6.03 -0.51 -7.34
N GLU A 294 -7.31 -0.68 -7.01
CA GLU A 294 -8.25 -1.53 -7.75
C GLU A 294 -8.98 -0.61 -8.74
N ARG A 295 -8.44 -0.55 -9.96
CA ARG A 295 -8.87 0.42 -10.97
C ARG A 295 -10.30 0.18 -11.44
N GLY A 296 -10.74 -1.08 -11.47
CA GLY A 296 -12.11 -1.42 -11.85
C GLY A 296 -13.12 -0.87 -10.85
N ARG A 297 -12.85 -0.99 -9.55
CA ARG A 297 -13.65 -0.42 -8.48
C ARG A 297 -13.66 1.09 -8.54
N LEU A 298 -12.52 1.72 -8.79
CA LEU A 298 -12.45 3.18 -8.93
C LEU A 298 -13.36 3.64 -10.08
N GLU A 299 -13.31 2.95 -11.22
CA GLU A 299 -14.15 3.25 -12.38
C GLU A 299 -15.64 2.99 -12.09
N ARG A 300 -16.00 1.83 -11.54
CA ARG A 300 -17.38 1.47 -11.21
C ARG A 300 -18.00 2.41 -10.17
N LEU A 301 -17.28 2.68 -9.07
CA LEU A 301 -17.83 3.52 -8.00
C LEU A 301 -17.78 4.99 -8.38
N PHE A 302 -16.66 5.51 -8.85
CA PHE A 302 -16.43 6.95 -8.99
C PHE A 302 -16.54 7.46 -10.42
N GLY A 303 -16.61 6.59 -11.43
CA GLY A 303 -16.63 6.98 -12.83
C GLY A 303 -15.26 7.41 -13.36
N THR A 304 -14.18 7.09 -12.64
CA THR A 304 -12.83 7.59 -12.94
C THR A 304 -11.96 6.46 -13.49
N ARG A 305 -11.74 6.45 -14.82
CA ARG A 305 -10.78 5.55 -15.46
C ARG A 305 -9.35 6.03 -15.16
N TYR A 306 -8.60 5.25 -14.41
CA TYR A 306 -7.27 5.65 -13.94
C TYR A 306 -6.21 4.62 -14.29
N ARG A 307 -5.24 5.05 -15.09
CA ARG A 307 -4.09 4.24 -15.50
C ARG A 307 -2.82 5.02 -15.18
N ILE A 308 -1.91 4.38 -14.45
CA ILE A 308 -0.57 4.95 -14.24
C ILE A 308 0.24 4.83 -15.53
N GLU A 309 0.83 5.93 -15.98
CA GLU A 309 1.50 6.02 -17.28
C GLU A 309 3.02 6.01 -17.17
N ILE A 310 3.54 5.49 -16.04
CA ILE A 310 4.96 5.43 -15.73
C ILE A 310 5.78 4.66 -16.80
N TYR A 311 5.15 3.66 -17.43
CA TYR A 311 5.74 2.86 -18.51
C TYR A 311 5.35 3.34 -19.92
N VAL A 312 4.54 4.38 -20.03
CA VAL A 312 4.13 4.96 -21.32
C VAL A 312 5.20 5.97 -21.75
N PRO A 313 5.68 5.93 -23.01
CA PRO A 313 6.60 6.94 -23.53
C PRO A 313 6.04 8.35 -23.35
N ALA A 314 6.89 9.34 -23.04
CA ALA A 314 6.46 10.68 -22.64
C ALA A 314 5.45 11.33 -23.62
N ALA A 315 5.68 11.20 -24.94
CA ALA A 315 4.82 11.76 -25.97
C ALA A 315 3.44 11.07 -26.12
N LYS A 316 3.23 9.91 -25.48
CA LYS A 316 1.98 9.14 -25.52
C LYS A 316 1.19 9.19 -24.22
N ARG A 317 1.70 9.91 -23.21
CA ARG A 317 1.01 10.07 -21.92
C ARG A 317 -0.17 11.01 -22.09
N GLU A 318 -1.30 10.63 -21.53
CA GLU A 318 -2.52 11.44 -21.51
C GLU A 318 -2.46 12.47 -20.39
N PHE A 319 -2.02 12.06 -19.20
CA PHE A 319 -2.08 12.89 -17.99
C PHE A 319 -0.71 13.22 -17.42
N GLY A 320 0.24 12.28 -17.39
CA GLY A 320 1.55 12.53 -16.79
C GLY A 320 2.28 11.26 -16.33
N TYR A 321 3.48 11.42 -15.77
CA TYR A 321 4.33 10.28 -15.39
C TYR A 321 3.86 9.58 -14.12
N TYR A 322 3.65 10.34 -13.04
CA TYR A 322 3.29 9.82 -11.72
C TYR A 322 2.13 10.64 -11.14
N VAL A 323 0.97 10.45 -11.76
CA VAL A 323 -0.27 11.19 -11.49
C VAL A 323 -0.89 10.76 -10.17
N TYR A 324 -1.27 11.72 -9.33
CA TYR A 324 -2.11 11.56 -8.14
C TYR A 324 -3.56 11.93 -8.48
N LEU A 325 -4.51 11.32 -7.76
CA LEU A 325 -5.90 11.77 -7.78
C LEU A 325 -6.14 12.74 -6.63
N PHE A 326 -6.86 13.82 -6.90
CA PHE A 326 -7.36 14.72 -5.88
C PHE A 326 -8.85 14.50 -5.69
N PHE A 327 -9.25 14.06 -4.49
CA PHE A 327 -10.65 13.88 -4.12
C PHE A 327 -11.19 15.16 -3.49
N LEU A 328 -12.35 15.61 -3.98
CA LEU A 328 -13.11 16.71 -3.41
C LEU A 328 -14.58 16.31 -3.30
N GLY A 329 -15.14 16.30 -2.09
CA GLY A 329 -16.50 15.78 -1.84
C GLY A 329 -16.52 14.26 -1.77
N ASP A 330 -17.26 13.61 -2.68
CA ASP A 330 -17.39 12.15 -2.72
C ASP A 330 -16.84 11.49 -4.00
N ALA A 331 -16.07 12.23 -4.80
CA ALA A 331 -15.42 11.74 -6.02
C ALA A 331 -14.06 12.40 -6.29
N PRO A 332 -13.21 11.81 -7.17
CA PRO A 332 -12.05 12.49 -7.74
C PRO A 332 -12.49 13.73 -8.53
N ALA A 333 -11.89 14.88 -8.24
CA ALA A 333 -12.15 16.14 -8.93
C ALA A 333 -10.99 16.57 -9.84
N ALA A 334 -9.78 16.08 -9.59
CA ALA A 334 -8.62 16.39 -10.44
C ALA A 334 -7.57 15.29 -10.47
N ARG A 335 -6.68 15.40 -11.46
CA ARG A 335 -5.44 14.61 -11.62
C ARG A 335 -4.25 15.55 -11.61
N VAL A 336 -3.21 15.23 -10.85
CA VAL A 336 -1.99 16.06 -10.80
C VAL A 336 -0.72 15.22 -10.87
N ASP A 337 0.16 15.52 -11.82
CA ASP A 337 1.49 14.89 -11.92
C ASP A 337 2.49 15.68 -11.07
N LEU A 338 3.02 15.07 -10.01
CA LEU A 338 3.77 15.77 -8.98
C LEU A 338 5.24 15.34 -8.94
N LYS A 339 6.15 16.30 -8.80
CA LYS A 339 7.58 16.09 -8.59
C LYS A 339 8.12 16.98 -7.48
N ALA A 340 8.90 16.41 -6.57
CA ALA A 340 9.66 17.17 -5.60
C ALA A 340 10.99 17.61 -6.23
N ASP A 341 11.08 18.87 -6.67
CA ASP A 341 12.31 19.46 -7.17
C ASP A 341 13.13 20.01 -6.00
N ARG A 342 13.85 19.09 -5.34
CA ARG A 342 14.63 19.40 -4.14
C ARG A 342 15.79 20.37 -4.39
N ALA A 343 16.31 20.43 -5.62
CA ALA A 343 17.38 21.37 -5.97
C ALA A 343 16.87 22.81 -5.99
N ARG A 344 15.64 23.01 -6.47
CA ARG A 344 14.96 24.32 -6.48
C ARG A 344 14.15 24.59 -5.21
N GLY A 345 13.95 23.58 -4.36
CA GLY A 345 13.14 23.68 -3.14
C GLY A 345 11.64 23.81 -3.41
N VAL A 346 11.12 23.28 -4.52
CA VAL A 346 9.69 23.43 -4.91
C VAL A 346 8.99 22.11 -5.18
N LEU A 347 7.69 22.04 -4.87
CA LEU A 347 6.79 21.00 -5.34
C LEU A 347 6.28 21.40 -6.73
N LEU A 348 6.73 20.69 -7.75
CA LEU A 348 6.39 20.97 -9.12
C LEU A 348 5.17 20.15 -9.55
N VAL A 349 4.11 20.84 -9.96
CA VAL A 349 2.95 20.28 -10.66
C VAL A 349 3.26 20.29 -12.15
N ARG A 350 3.65 19.12 -12.69
CA ARG A 350 3.99 18.92 -14.10
C ARG A 350 2.78 19.01 -15.01
N SER A 351 1.62 18.63 -14.49
CA SER A 351 0.34 18.77 -15.17
C SER A 351 -0.79 18.74 -14.16
N ALA A 352 -1.90 19.42 -14.49
CA ALA A 352 -3.12 19.42 -13.69
C ALA A 352 -4.35 19.35 -14.59
N TRP A 353 -5.20 18.34 -14.35
CA TRP A 353 -6.38 18.05 -15.17
C TRP A 353 -7.63 18.04 -14.30
N LEU A 354 -8.67 18.73 -14.75
CA LEU A 354 -9.98 18.76 -14.11
C LEU A 354 -10.81 17.55 -14.58
N GLU A 355 -11.47 16.87 -13.65
CA GLU A 355 -12.44 15.82 -14.00
C GLU A 355 -13.72 16.44 -14.59
N PRO A 356 -14.39 15.82 -15.57
CA PRO A 356 -15.47 16.45 -16.33
C PRO A 356 -16.67 16.97 -15.52
N HIS A 357 -16.91 16.40 -14.34
CA HIS A 357 -18.02 16.76 -13.46
C HIS A 357 -17.65 17.81 -12.40
N ALA A 358 -16.37 18.19 -12.30
CA ALA A 358 -15.86 19.08 -11.27
C ALA A 358 -15.83 20.54 -11.76
N ALA A 359 -15.99 21.48 -10.83
CA ALA A 359 -15.86 22.92 -11.10
C ALA A 359 -14.42 23.39 -10.87
N ALA A 360 -13.85 24.14 -11.81
CA ALA A 360 -12.43 24.49 -11.83
C ALA A 360 -11.99 25.30 -10.60
N GLU A 361 -12.66 26.41 -10.29
CA GLU A 361 -12.29 27.31 -9.20
C GLU A 361 -12.28 26.65 -7.80
N PRO A 362 -13.37 26.02 -7.32
CA PRO A 362 -13.35 25.39 -6.00
C PRO A 362 -12.37 24.21 -5.94
N THR A 363 -12.17 23.49 -7.06
CA THR A 363 -11.20 22.40 -7.14
C THR A 363 -9.77 22.93 -7.03
N ALA A 364 -9.43 23.98 -7.79
CA ALA A 364 -8.12 24.61 -7.77
C ALA A 364 -7.78 25.17 -6.38
N LEU A 365 -8.72 25.86 -5.73
CA LEU A 365 -8.52 26.42 -4.40
C LEU A 365 -8.24 25.33 -3.35
N ALA A 366 -9.07 24.29 -3.32
CA ALA A 366 -8.92 23.18 -2.38
C ALA A 366 -7.62 22.38 -2.65
N LEU A 367 -7.32 22.13 -3.92
CA LEU A 367 -6.10 21.43 -4.33
C LEU A 367 -4.84 22.25 -4.00
N ALA A 368 -4.85 23.57 -4.20
CA ALA A 368 -3.72 24.43 -3.84
C ALA A 368 -3.39 24.35 -2.35
N SER A 369 -4.41 24.31 -1.48
CA SER A 369 -4.22 24.10 -0.04
C SER A 369 -3.53 22.77 0.27
N GLU A 370 -3.99 21.67 -0.35
CA GLU A 370 -3.38 20.35 -0.17
C GLU A 370 -1.96 20.25 -0.73
N LEU A 371 -1.69 20.93 -1.86
CA LEU A 371 -0.34 20.99 -2.44
C LEU A 371 0.62 21.77 -1.55
N ARG A 372 0.19 22.89 -0.94
CA ARG A 372 1.00 23.62 0.05
C ARG A 372 1.27 22.78 1.29
N ALA A 373 0.26 22.05 1.79
CA ALA A 373 0.45 21.11 2.90
C ALA A 373 1.47 20.00 2.56
N MET A 374 1.41 19.46 1.34
CA MET A 374 2.37 18.47 0.86
C MET A 374 3.77 19.07 0.66
N ALA A 375 3.88 20.28 0.11
CA ALA A 375 5.15 20.98 -0.05
C ALA A 375 5.82 21.20 1.30
N GLY A 376 5.10 21.75 2.28
CA GLY A 376 5.59 21.94 3.64
C GLY A 376 5.99 20.63 4.31
N TRP A 377 5.20 19.57 4.16
CA TRP A 377 5.52 18.23 4.68
C TRP A 377 6.81 17.66 4.07
N LEU A 378 7.08 17.93 2.80
CA LEU A 378 8.30 17.49 2.10
C LEU A 378 9.50 18.44 2.29
N GLY A 379 9.34 19.51 3.08
CA GLY A 379 10.39 20.51 3.30
C GLY A 379 10.66 21.39 2.07
N LEU A 380 9.66 21.58 1.21
CA LEU A 380 9.72 22.42 0.02
C LEU A 380 9.05 23.77 0.32
N ALA A 381 9.66 24.85 -0.14
CA ALA A 381 9.26 26.21 0.19
C ALA A 381 8.04 26.71 -0.63
N ASP A 382 7.85 26.16 -1.83
CA ASP A 382 6.85 26.68 -2.77
C ASP A 382 6.24 25.60 -3.66
N VAL A 383 5.12 25.93 -4.31
CA VAL A 383 4.44 25.11 -5.32
C VAL A 383 4.49 25.81 -6.66
N VAL A 384 5.02 25.14 -7.68
CA VAL A 384 5.09 25.68 -9.05
C VAL A 384 4.23 24.85 -9.98
N VAL A 385 3.40 25.50 -10.78
CA VAL A 385 2.49 24.84 -11.72
C VAL A 385 2.94 25.09 -13.15
N GLU A 386 3.22 24.01 -13.90
CA GLU A 386 3.47 24.09 -15.34
C GLU A 386 2.14 24.26 -16.09
N PRO A 387 2.10 25.01 -17.22
CA PRO A 387 0.87 25.30 -17.95
C PRO A 387 0.41 24.11 -18.81
N VAL A 388 0.25 22.93 -18.20
CA VAL A 388 -0.12 21.67 -18.85
C VAL A 388 -1.36 21.07 -18.19
N GLY A 389 -2.41 20.89 -18.99
CA GLY A 389 -3.67 20.30 -18.56
C GLY A 389 -4.77 21.33 -18.29
N THR A 390 -6.02 20.86 -18.22
CA THR A 390 -7.23 21.69 -18.21
C THR A 390 -7.44 22.49 -16.93
N LEU A 391 -6.74 22.17 -15.83
CA LEU A 391 -6.83 22.87 -14.55
C LEU A 391 -5.63 23.77 -14.28
N ALA A 392 -4.56 23.66 -15.07
CA ALA A 392 -3.26 24.26 -14.76
C ALA A 392 -3.31 25.78 -14.55
N ALA A 393 -4.00 26.52 -15.43
CA ALA A 393 -4.07 27.98 -15.32
C ALA A 393 -4.81 28.44 -14.04
N THR A 394 -5.98 27.84 -13.76
CA THR A 394 -6.76 28.15 -12.54
C THR A 394 -6.01 27.75 -11.27
N LEU A 395 -5.30 26.61 -11.30
CA LEU A 395 -4.46 26.17 -10.19
C LEU A 395 -3.26 27.09 -9.96
N ALA A 396 -2.58 27.52 -11.03
CA ALA A 396 -1.46 28.44 -10.96
C ALA A 396 -1.85 29.78 -10.30
N ALA A 397 -3.07 30.27 -10.54
CA ALA A 397 -3.60 31.46 -9.88
C ALA A 397 -3.96 31.24 -8.39
N SER A 398 -4.04 29.98 -7.95
CA SER A 398 -4.49 29.61 -6.60
C SER A 398 -3.33 29.18 -5.66
N VAL A 399 -2.14 28.89 -6.20
CA VAL A 399 -0.96 28.41 -5.45
C VAL A 399 -0.10 29.52 -4.87
#